data_AF-A0AAD0RHK2-F1
#
_entry.id   AF-A0AAD0RHK2-F1
#
_cell.length_a   1.000
_cell.length_b   1.000
_cell.length_c   1.000
_cell.angle_alpha   90.00
_cell.angle_beta   90.00
_cell.angle_gamma   90.00
#
_symmetry.space_group_name_H-M   'P 1'
#
loop_
_entity.id
_entity.type
_entity.pdbx_description
1 polymer ?
#
loop_
_entity_poly.entity_id
_entity_poly.type
_entity_poly.pdbx_seq_one_letter_code
_entity_poly.pdbx_strand_id
1 'polypeptide(L)'
;MRKNSTLHKMISGFTLIEVMIVVVIIGILSAIAYPNYTEYVRRGARADAMTLLLDAANKQEQFFVDNRAYSDNLAAIGVATATENGYFNVTLENVTADTFRIVATAVAGPVRGDEQCPALTIDELGIRGVAGTTNQDDIDRCWER
;
A
#
# COMPACT_ATOMS: atom_id res chain seq x y z
N MET A 1 -1.66 58.95 -50.03
CA MET A 1 -1.91 57.49 -49.97
C MET A 1 -1.32 56.95 -48.67
N ARG A 2 -2.13 56.22 -47.87
CA ARG A 2 -1.84 55.72 -46.51
C ARG A 2 -0.67 54.72 -46.50
N LYS A 3 0.32 54.92 -45.62
CA LYS A 3 1.29 53.87 -45.24
C LYS A 3 0.59 52.88 -44.29
N ASN A 4 0.34 51.65 -44.75
CA ASN A 4 -0.10 50.55 -43.89
C ASN A 4 1.12 49.95 -43.17
N SER A 5 1.30 50.26 -41.90
CA SER A 5 2.28 49.61 -41.03
C SER A 5 1.70 48.33 -40.45
N THR A 6 2.06 47.19 -41.04
CA THR A 6 1.80 45.85 -40.48
C THR A 6 2.62 45.65 -39.21
N LEU A 7 1.94 45.51 -38.07
CA LEU A 7 2.54 45.27 -36.76
C LEU A 7 3.22 43.90 -36.73
N HIS A 8 4.55 43.86 -36.86
CA HIS A 8 5.33 42.62 -36.68
C HIS A 8 5.38 42.29 -35.18
N LYS A 9 4.58 41.31 -34.76
CA LYS A 9 4.65 40.75 -33.42
C LYS A 9 5.95 39.92 -33.33
N MET A 10 6.95 40.44 -32.62
CA MET A 10 8.17 39.68 -32.32
C MET A 10 7.79 38.46 -31.46
N ILE A 11 8.06 37.27 -31.97
CA ILE A 11 7.95 36.03 -31.19
C ILE A 11 9.20 35.97 -30.31
N SER A 12 9.02 36.14 -29.00
CA SER A 12 10.10 35.95 -28.03
C SER A 12 10.33 34.45 -27.82
N GLY A 13 11.57 33.99 -28.01
CA GLY A 13 11.97 32.60 -27.79
C GLY A 13 12.55 32.39 -26.38
N PHE A 14 12.38 31.18 -25.84
CA PHE A 14 13.06 30.74 -24.60
C PHE A 14 14.56 30.57 -24.83
N THR A 15 15.38 30.88 -23.82
CA THR A 15 16.82 30.65 -23.89
C THR A 15 17.18 29.21 -23.49
N LEU A 16 18.26 28.65 -24.04
CA LEU A 16 18.73 27.32 -23.66
C LEU A 16 19.10 27.23 -22.18
N ILE A 17 19.69 28.30 -21.64
CA ILE A 17 20.06 28.37 -20.22
C ILE A 17 18.84 28.39 -19.29
N GLU A 18 17.75 29.03 -19.70
CA GLU A 18 16.50 29.04 -18.94
C GLU A 18 15.90 27.63 -18.86
N VAL A 19 15.92 26.88 -19.96
CA VAL A 19 15.50 25.46 -19.96
C VAL A 19 16.41 24.61 -19.08
N MET A 20 17.73 24.82 -19.10
CA MET A 20 18.66 24.07 -18.24
C MET A 20 18.39 24.27 -16.75
N ILE A 21 18.15 25.52 -16.32
CA ILE A 21 17.84 25.83 -14.92
C ILE A 21 16.53 25.15 -14.50
N VAL A 22 15.50 25.20 -15.35
CA VAL A 22 14.21 24.55 -15.08
C VAL A 22 14.36 23.04 -14.91
N VAL A 23 15.13 22.39 -15.79
CA VAL A 23 15.37 20.93 -15.69
C VAL A 23 16.10 20.58 -14.40
N VAL A 24 17.08 21.39 -13.99
CA VAL A 24 17.81 21.18 -12.72
C VAL A 24 16.86 21.27 -11.52
N ILE A 25 15.99 22.29 -11.49
CA ILE A 25 15.01 22.45 -10.40
C ILE A 25 14.03 21.27 -10.35
N ILE A 26 13.48 20.86 -11.50
CA ILE A 26 12.55 19.72 -11.57
C ILE A 26 13.26 18.41 -11.15
N GLY A 27 14.52 18.22 -11.51
CA GLY A 27 15.31 17.06 -11.10
C GLY A 27 15.43 16.94 -9.58
N ILE A 28 15.75 18.05 -8.90
CA ILE A 28 15.87 18.08 -7.43
C ILE A 28 14.52 17.78 -6.78
N LEU A 29 13.44 18.41 -7.25
CA LEU A 29 12.10 18.20 -6.69
C LEU A 29 11.63 16.75 -6.89
N SER A 30 11.87 16.18 -8.08
CA SER A 30 11.43 14.82 -8.41
C SER A 30 12.13 13.76 -7.57
N ALA A 31 13.41 13.96 -7.22
CA ALA A 31 14.18 13.04 -6.40
C ALA A 31 13.58 12.82 -4.99
N ILE A 32 12.90 13.83 -4.43
CA ILE A 32 12.25 13.75 -3.12
C ILE A 32 10.76 13.41 -3.28
N ALA A 33 10.09 14.04 -4.24
CA ALA A 33 8.64 13.92 -4.40
C ALA A 33 8.22 12.51 -4.85
N TYR A 34 8.98 11.89 -5.76
CA TYR A 34 8.64 10.58 -6.31
C TYR A 34 8.63 9.46 -5.25
N PRO A 35 9.71 9.22 -4.48
CA PRO A 35 9.70 8.16 -3.46
C PRO A 35 8.65 8.41 -2.37
N ASN A 36 8.43 9.67 -1.98
CA ASN A 36 7.40 10.01 -1.00
C ASN A 36 5.99 9.72 -1.51
N TYR A 37 5.71 10.01 -2.77
CA TYR A 37 4.42 9.69 -3.38
C TYR A 37 4.21 8.18 -3.47
N THR A 38 5.22 7.41 -3.87
CA THR A 38 5.11 5.95 -3.93
C THR A 38 4.84 5.34 -2.56
N GLU A 39 5.52 5.83 -1.52
CA GLU A 39 5.29 5.37 -0.14
C GLU A 39 3.89 5.76 0.38
N TYR A 40 3.40 6.95 0.04
CA TYR A 40 2.04 7.37 0.38
C TYR A 40 0.98 6.42 -0.21
N VAL A 41 1.11 6.06 -1.49
CA VAL A 41 0.16 5.16 -2.15
C VAL A 41 0.28 3.73 -1.59
N ARG A 42 1.49 3.26 -1.26
CA ARG A 42 1.71 1.98 -0.58
C ARG A 42 1.09 1.93 0.80
N ARG A 43 1.20 3.01 1.59
CA ARG A 43 0.56 3.14 2.91
C ARG A 43 -0.97 3.01 2.80
N GLY A 44 -1.58 3.65 1.80
CA GLY A 44 -3.00 3.49 1.51
C GLY A 44 -3.39 2.03 1.22
N ALA A 45 -2.65 1.36 0.32
CA ALA A 45 -2.90 -0.04 -0.01
C ALA A 45 -2.73 -0.98 1.21
N ARG A 46 -1.75 -0.70 2.09
CA ARG A 46 -1.57 -1.44 3.35
C ARG A 46 -2.72 -1.18 4.32
N ALA A 47 -3.25 0.03 4.40
CA ALA A 47 -4.41 0.35 5.24
C ALA A 47 -5.67 -0.46 4.84
N ASP A 48 -5.87 -0.70 3.54
CA ASP A 48 -6.93 -1.59 3.05
C ASP A 48 -6.72 -3.03 3.55
N ALA A 49 -5.48 -3.54 3.45
CA ALA A 49 -5.12 -4.87 3.95
C ALA A 49 -5.29 -4.99 5.46
N MET A 50 -4.87 -3.99 6.24
CA MET A 50 -5.07 -3.96 7.69
C MET A 50 -6.55 -4.02 8.06
N THR A 51 -7.41 -3.36 7.31
CA THR A 51 -8.86 -3.37 7.54
C THR A 51 -9.44 -4.76 7.32
N LEU A 52 -9.02 -5.43 6.25
CA LEU A 52 -9.43 -6.81 5.96
C LEU A 52 -8.88 -7.82 6.98
N LEU A 53 -7.63 -7.66 7.42
CA LEU A 53 -7.02 -8.50 8.47
C LEU A 53 -7.77 -8.38 9.80
N LEU A 54 -8.14 -7.17 10.19
CA LEU A 54 -8.90 -6.94 11.44
C LEU A 54 -10.33 -7.48 11.34
N ASP A 55 -10.99 -7.33 10.19
CA ASP A 55 -12.29 -7.96 9.95
C ASP A 55 -12.20 -9.49 10.04
N ALA A 56 -11.18 -10.07 9.41
CA ALA A 56 -10.92 -11.50 9.44
C ALA A 56 -10.66 -12.03 10.86
N ALA A 57 -9.86 -11.33 11.65
CA ALA A 57 -9.60 -11.68 13.05
C ALA A 57 -10.90 -11.64 13.88
N ASN A 58 -11.70 -10.57 13.75
CA ASN A 58 -13.00 -10.47 14.43
C ASN A 58 -13.97 -11.59 14.02
N LYS A 59 -13.91 -12.04 12.77
CA LYS A 59 -14.72 -13.14 12.26
C LYS A 59 -14.26 -14.51 12.76
N GLN A 60 -12.96 -14.70 12.96
CA GLN A 60 -12.43 -15.89 13.64
C GLN A 60 -12.93 -15.96 15.09
N GLU A 61 -12.90 -14.86 15.83
CA GLU A 61 -13.42 -14.80 17.20
C GLU A 61 -14.92 -15.13 17.26
N GLN A 62 -15.72 -14.56 16.35
CA GLN A 62 -17.15 -14.88 16.24
C GLN A 62 -17.36 -16.38 15.97
N PHE A 63 -16.60 -16.94 15.02
CA PHE A 63 -16.69 -18.35 14.68
C PHE A 63 -16.30 -19.27 15.85
N PHE A 64 -15.30 -18.88 16.63
CA PHE A 64 -14.87 -19.60 17.83
C PHE A 64 -15.96 -19.64 18.91
N VAL A 65 -16.69 -18.55 19.12
CA VAL A 65 -17.83 -18.51 20.07
C VAL A 65 -18.90 -19.54 19.69
N ASP A 66 -19.15 -19.71 18.39
CA ASP A 66 -20.19 -20.62 17.89
C ASP A 66 -19.72 -22.08 17.82
N ASN A 67 -18.47 -22.32 17.43
CA ASN A 67 -17.97 -23.65 17.06
C ASN A 67 -16.92 -24.22 18.03
N ARG A 68 -16.44 -23.41 18.99
CA ARG A 68 -15.34 -23.75 19.93
C ARG A 68 -14.03 -24.16 19.24
N ALA A 69 -13.83 -23.67 18.02
CA ALA A 69 -12.62 -23.86 17.24
C ALA A 69 -12.53 -22.73 16.21
N TYR A 70 -11.31 -22.32 15.85
CA TYR A 70 -11.11 -21.44 14.70
C TYR A 70 -11.30 -22.17 13.37
N SER A 71 -11.64 -21.41 12.33
CA SER A 71 -11.84 -21.94 10.98
C SER A 71 -10.54 -21.87 10.19
N ASP A 72 -10.20 -22.95 9.47
CA ASP A 72 -9.13 -22.97 8.47
C ASP A 72 -9.59 -22.45 7.09
N ASN A 73 -10.86 -22.06 6.99
CA ASN A 73 -11.49 -21.65 5.75
C ASN A 73 -12.08 -20.23 5.87
N LEU A 74 -11.54 -19.29 5.06
CA LEU A 74 -12.01 -17.90 4.98
C LEU A 74 -13.48 -17.78 4.54
N ALA A 75 -13.96 -18.69 3.68
CA ALA A 75 -15.34 -18.68 3.23
C ALA A 75 -16.32 -19.06 4.36
N ALA A 76 -15.91 -19.94 5.27
CA ALA A 76 -16.73 -20.34 6.41
C ALA A 76 -16.93 -19.20 7.42
N ILE A 77 -15.98 -18.27 7.49
CA ILE A 77 -16.07 -17.06 8.33
C ILE A 77 -16.58 -15.82 7.56
N GLY A 78 -16.91 -15.97 6.27
CA GLY A 78 -17.50 -14.91 5.45
C GLY A 78 -16.54 -13.78 5.08
N VAL A 79 -15.24 -14.05 5.00
CA VAL A 79 -14.19 -13.06 4.72
C VAL A 79 -13.72 -13.19 3.27
N ALA A 80 -13.49 -12.05 2.62
CA ALA A 80 -12.95 -12.01 1.26
C ALA A 80 -11.48 -12.46 1.21
N THR A 81 -11.08 -13.15 0.14
CA THR A 81 -9.69 -13.61 -0.05
C THR A 81 -8.76 -12.54 -0.60
N ALA A 82 -9.28 -11.35 -0.93
CA ALA A 82 -8.52 -10.23 -1.47
C ALA A 82 -9.09 -8.91 -0.98
N THR A 83 -8.25 -7.88 -0.94
CA THR A 83 -8.70 -6.50 -0.67
C THR A 83 -9.55 -5.97 -1.82
N GLU A 84 -10.37 -4.95 -1.56
CA GLU A 84 -11.26 -4.35 -2.57
C GLU A 84 -10.51 -3.91 -3.84
N ASN A 85 -9.32 -3.36 -3.66
CA ASN A 85 -8.43 -2.93 -4.75
C ASN A 85 -7.59 -4.07 -5.35
N GLY A 86 -7.67 -5.29 -4.82
CA GLY A 86 -6.92 -6.47 -5.29
C GLY A 86 -5.41 -6.39 -5.07
N TYR A 87 -4.93 -5.50 -4.21
CA TYR A 87 -3.49 -5.30 -3.95
C TYR A 87 -2.91 -6.35 -3.02
N PHE A 88 -3.73 -6.92 -2.13
CA PHE A 88 -3.34 -7.97 -1.20
C PHE A 88 -4.29 -9.16 -1.30
N ASN A 89 -3.74 -10.37 -1.19
CA ASN A 89 -4.49 -11.60 -0.98
C ASN A 89 -4.35 -12.07 0.45
N VAL A 90 -5.44 -12.55 1.05
CA VAL A 90 -5.49 -13.01 2.43
C VAL A 90 -5.54 -14.54 2.48
N THR A 91 -4.74 -15.11 3.36
CA THR A 91 -4.66 -16.54 3.62
C THR A 91 -4.61 -16.81 5.12
N LEU A 92 -4.95 -18.03 5.50
CA LEU A 92 -4.86 -18.53 6.87
C LEU A 92 -3.70 -19.52 6.96
N GLU A 93 -2.93 -19.41 8.03
CA GLU A 93 -1.80 -20.27 8.34
C GLU A 93 -1.87 -20.70 9.81
N ASN A 94 -1.22 -21.82 10.13
CA ASN A 94 -1.11 -22.34 11.50
C ASN A 94 -2.44 -22.42 12.27
N VAL A 95 -3.53 -22.73 11.57
CA VAL A 95 -4.86 -22.82 12.17
C VAL A 95 -4.99 -24.11 12.95
N THR A 96 -5.34 -23.99 14.22
CA THR A 96 -5.75 -25.08 15.09
C THR A 96 -7.10 -24.73 15.74
N ALA A 97 -7.57 -25.54 16.69
CA ALA A 97 -8.78 -25.18 17.44
C ALA A 97 -8.60 -23.83 18.18
N ASP A 98 -7.41 -23.55 18.69
CA ASP A 98 -7.15 -22.42 19.60
C ASP A 98 -6.15 -21.39 19.07
N THR A 99 -5.64 -21.57 17.85
CA THR A 99 -4.68 -20.63 17.23
C THR A 99 -5.02 -20.35 15.78
N PHE A 100 -4.67 -19.15 15.30
CA PHE A 100 -4.72 -18.82 13.88
C PHE A 100 -3.68 -17.77 13.53
N ARG A 101 -3.22 -17.79 12.28
CA ARG A 101 -2.44 -16.68 11.72
C ARG A 101 -3.05 -16.25 10.40
N ILE A 102 -3.46 -15.00 10.31
CA ILE A 102 -3.97 -14.43 9.06
C ILE A 102 -2.83 -13.67 8.39
N VAL A 103 -2.61 -13.94 7.10
CA VAL A 103 -1.53 -13.37 6.30
C VAL A 103 -2.09 -12.67 5.08
N ALA A 104 -1.84 -11.37 4.95
CA ALA A 104 -2.16 -10.57 3.77
C ALA A 104 -0.89 -10.34 2.94
N THR A 105 -0.75 -11.02 1.80
CA THR A 105 0.41 -10.97 0.91
C THR A 105 0.21 -9.95 -0.20
N ALA A 106 1.21 -9.09 -0.44
CA ALA A 106 1.19 -8.12 -1.54
C ALA A 106 1.27 -8.84 -2.89
N VAL A 107 0.30 -8.60 -3.78
CA VAL A 107 0.19 -9.29 -5.08
C VAL A 107 0.17 -8.35 -6.28
N ALA A 108 -0.35 -7.11 -6.13
CA ALA A 108 -0.55 -6.21 -7.25
C ALA A 108 -0.45 -4.73 -6.87
N GLY A 109 -0.41 -3.87 -7.90
CA GLY A 109 -0.45 -2.42 -7.74
C GLY A 109 0.80 -1.83 -7.07
N PRO A 110 0.65 -0.79 -6.23
CA PRO A 110 1.77 0.00 -5.68
C PRO A 110 2.67 -0.78 -4.72
N VAL A 111 2.15 -1.86 -4.13
CA VAL A 111 2.85 -2.74 -3.18
C VAL A 111 3.57 -3.91 -3.86
N ARG A 112 3.40 -4.08 -5.18
CA ARG A 112 4.11 -5.11 -5.92
C ARG A 112 5.61 -4.79 -5.95
N GLY A 113 6.41 -5.71 -5.42
CA GLY A 113 7.86 -5.51 -5.30
C GLY A 113 8.27 -4.64 -4.10
N ASP A 114 7.37 -4.42 -3.14
CA ASP A 114 7.73 -3.89 -1.83
C ASP A 114 8.40 -5.00 -1.01
N GLU A 115 9.73 -4.98 -0.96
CA GLU A 115 10.54 -5.91 -0.17
C GLU A 115 10.50 -5.60 1.33
N GLN A 116 10.10 -4.39 1.72
CA GLN A 116 10.06 -3.98 3.12
C GLN A 116 8.81 -4.49 3.82
N CYS A 117 7.68 -4.51 3.13
CA CYS A 117 6.40 -4.98 3.65
C CYS A 117 5.75 -6.03 2.72
N PRO A 118 6.37 -7.22 2.56
CA PRO A 118 5.91 -8.21 1.59
C PRO A 118 4.58 -8.87 1.97
N ALA A 119 4.32 -9.03 3.27
CA ALA A 119 3.04 -9.47 3.78
C ALA A 119 2.81 -8.98 5.21
N LEU A 120 1.59 -8.56 5.52
CA LEU A 120 1.14 -8.16 6.85
C LEU A 120 0.47 -9.36 7.54
N THR A 121 0.67 -9.52 8.85
CA THR A 121 0.13 -10.65 9.60
C THR A 121 -0.53 -10.23 10.90
N ILE A 122 -1.59 -10.93 11.29
CA ILE A 122 -2.18 -10.84 12.63
C ILE A 122 -2.52 -12.24 13.14
N ASP A 123 -2.34 -12.48 14.44
CA ASP A 123 -2.65 -13.77 15.09
C ASP A 123 -3.83 -13.67 16.08
N GLU A 124 -4.16 -14.78 16.73
CA GLU A 124 -5.24 -14.86 17.73
C GLU A 124 -5.02 -13.97 18.96
N LEU A 125 -3.77 -13.57 19.23
CA LEU A 125 -3.43 -12.68 20.34
C LEU A 125 -3.50 -11.21 19.93
N GLY A 126 -3.84 -10.92 18.67
CA GLY A 126 -3.82 -9.58 18.10
C GLY A 126 -2.41 -9.04 17.86
N ILE A 127 -1.39 -9.90 17.90
CA ILE A 127 -0.01 -9.50 17.61
C ILE A 127 0.11 -9.27 16.11
N ARG A 128 0.53 -8.05 15.78
CA ARG A 128 0.75 -7.60 14.40
C ARG A 128 2.17 -7.94 13.99
N GLY A 129 2.34 -8.34 12.73
CA GLY A 129 3.64 -8.70 12.21
C GLY A 129 3.77 -8.46 10.71
N VAL A 130 4.98 -8.71 10.24
CA VAL A 130 5.35 -8.65 8.83
C VAL A 130 6.10 -9.93 8.51
N ALA A 131 5.76 -10.60 7.41
CA ALA A 131 6.45 -11.81 7.03
C ALA A 131 7.93 -11.54 6.74
N GLY A 132 8.82 -12.31 7.36
CA GLY A 132 10.26 -12.24 7.13
C GLY A 132 11.05 -11.32 8.07
N THR A 133 10.41 -10.65 9.02
CA THR A 133 11.10 -9.84 10.04
C THR A 133 10.49 -10.02 11.43
N THR A 134 11.33 -9.91 12.44
CA THR A 134 10.96 -9.81 13.86
C THR A 134 11.35 -8.46 14.45
N ASN A 135 11.85 -7.53 13.62
CA ASN A 135 12.26 -6.21 14.06
C ASN A 135 11.01 -5.33 14.24
N GLN A 136 10.83 -4.79 15.45
CA GLN A 136 9.65 -4.00 15.77
C GLN A 136 9.56 -2.72 14.94
N ASP A 137 10.69 -2.06 14.64
CA ASP A 137 10.68 -0.82 13.86
C ASP A 137 10.16 -1.05 12.42
N ASP A 138 10.48 -2.21 11.84
CA ASP A 138 9.98 -2.59 10.52
C ASP A 138 8.49 -2.93 10.56
N ILE A 139 8.05 -3.64 11.62
CA ILE A 139 6.65 -3.96 11.83
C ILE A 139 5.82 -2.67 11.99
N ASP A 140 6.29 -1.74 12.82
CA ASP A 140 5.61 -0.48 13.07
C ASP A 140 5.51 0.38 11.80
N ARG A 141 6.59 0.45 11.00
CA ARG A 141 6.59 1.10 9.68
C ARG A 141 5.59 0.45 8.72
N CYS A 142 5.43 -0.86 8.78
CA CYS A 142 4.50 -1.59 7.92
C CYS A 142 3.03 -1.46 8.36
N TRP A 143 2.79 -1.27 9.65
CA TRP A 143 1.48 -1.15 10.27
C TRP A 143 1.02 0.28 10.55
N GLU A 144 1.80 1.29 10.15
CA GLU A 144 1.43 2.69 10.23
C GLU A 144 0.29 3.02 9.24
N ARG A 145 -0.82 3.59 9.75
CA ARG A 145 -2.02 3.96 8.95
C ARG A 145 -1.91 5.33 8.34
#